data_AF-A0A1X7T8X2-F1
#
_entry.id   AF-A0A1X7T8X2-F1
#
_cell.length_a   1.000
_cell.length_b   1.000
_cell.length_c   1.000
_cell.angle_alpha   90.00
_cell.angle_beta   90.00
_cell.angle_gamma   90.00
#
_symmetry.space_group_name_H-M   'P 1'
#
loop_
_entity.id
_entity.type
_entity.pdbx_description
1 polymer ?
#
loop_
_entity_poly.entity_id
_entity_poly.type
_entity_poly.pdbx_seq_one_letter_code
_entity_poly.pdbx_strand_id
1 'polypeptide(L)'
;MAAQSYEEMFFYLRETFSPENRKPMVETNVPQLVLFAEHILKDDNVDLAMECIDFYFSLNPPANQFLIRAHVCRGMCLSRREVQFESRHYVVQEGSKKVFAALAKPVGLAKKSPCYHFMVYNISVCLWKVIRGGGAMGISSPQVYTSTLQTVVKALDECNNDDYKWRLTLLL
;
A
#
# COMPACT_ATOMS: atom_id res chain seq x y z
N MET A 1 24.80 3.60 21.05
CA MET A 1 24.26 4.23 19.82
C MET A 1 22.80 4.51 20.09
N ALA A 2 22.39 5.78 20.10
CA ALA A 2 20.97 6.11 20.18
C ALA A 2 20.28 5.56 18.93
N ALA A 3 19.14 4.89 19.07
CA ALA A 3 18.31 4.55 17.93
C ALA A 3 17.91 5.87 17.24
N GLN A 4 18.21 6.00 15.95
CA GLN A 4 17.85 7.18 15.15
C GLN A 4 16.31 7.24 15.06
N SER A 5 15.71 8.43 15.11
CA SER A 5 14.24 8.54 15.04
C SER A 5 13.74 8.26 13.61
N TYR A 6 12.47 7.86 13.44
CA TYR A 6 11.92 7.64 12.10
C TYR A 6 11.89 8.92 11.27
N GLU A 7 11.70 10.07 11.90
CA GLU A 7 11.71 11.38 11.26
C GLU A 7 13.10 11.72 10.71
N GLU A 8 14.16 11.45 11.49
CA GLU A 8 15.55 11.64 11.05
C GLU A 8 15.90 10.71 9.88
N MET A 9 15.45 9.45 9.93
CA MET A 9 15.62 8.50 8.84
C MET A 9 14.88 8.94 7.57
N PHE A 10 13.64 9.40 7.71
CA PHE A 10 12.86 9.90 6.56
C PHE A 10 13.47 11.16 5.97
N PHE A 11 13.94 12.09 6.80
CA PHE A 11 14.67 13.27 6.36
C PHE A 11 15.88 12.89 5.51
N TYR A 12 16.70 11.95 5.99
CA TYR A 12 17.86 11.45 5.23
C TYR A 12 17.46 10.83 3.89
N LEU A 13 16.42 9.98 3.88
CA LEU A 13 15.92 9.38 2.64
C LEU A 13 15.41 10.45 1.67
N ARG A 14 14.67 11.45 2.16
CA ARG A 14 14.14 12.55 1.34
C ARG A 14 15.24 13.38 0.71
N GLU A 15 16.26 13.73 1.48
CA GLU A 15 17.44 14.44 0.96
C GLU A 15 18.21 13.59 -0.06
N THR A 16 18.36 12.29 0.21
CA THR A 16 19.07 11.36 -0.69
C THR A 16 18.38 11.23 -2.05
N PHE A 17 17.04 11.25 -2.09
CA PHE A 17 16.27 11.09 -3.33
C PHE A 17 15.76 12.40 -3.91
N SER A 18 16.15 13.55 -3.35
CA SER A 18 15.73 14.86 -3.85
C SER A 18 16.20 15.07 -5.30
N PRO A 19 15.42 15.77 -6.15
CA PRO A 19 15.81 16.03 -7.54
C PRO A 19 17.16 16.74 -7.67
N GLU A 20 17.51 17.58 -6.69
CA GLU A 20 18.75 18.37 -6.66
C GLU A 20 19.98 17.51 -6.34
N ASN A 21 19.80 16.48 -5.52
CA ASN A 21 20.86 15.53 -5.14
C ASN A 21 20.90 14.29 -6.06
N ARG A 22 20.03 14.25 -7.07
CA ARG A 22 19.93 13.14 -8.02
C ARG A 22 21.15 13.14 -8.94
N LYS A 23 22.26 12.52 -8.49
CA LYS A 23 23.23 11.93 -9.43
C LYS A 23 22.43 11.04 -10.40
N PRO A 24 22.93 10.77 -11.63
CA PRO A 24 22.35 9.75 -12.51
C PRO A 24 22.56 8.33 -11.96
N MET A 25 22.46 8.16 -10.64
CA MET A 25 22.42 6.92 -9.92
C MET A 25 20.98 6.40 -9.94
N VAL A 26 20.68 5.83 -11.11
CA VAL A 26 20.01 4.55 -11.35
C VAL A 26 18.67 4.31 -10.63
N GLU A 27 17.74 3.83 -11.43
CA GLU A 27 16.46 3.15 -11.16
C GLU A 27 16.44 2.13 -9.98
N THR A 28 17.52 1.95 -9.22
CA THR A 28 17.76 0.87 -8.26
C THR A 28 17.43 1.15 -6.80
N ASN A 29 17.30 2.41 -6.33
CA ASN A 29 17.14 2.70 -4.88
C ASN A 29 15.84 3.41 -4.45
N VAL A 30 14.83 3.51 -5.31
CA VAL A 30 13.48 3.91 -4.89
C VAL A 30 12.79 2.88 -3.94
N PRO A 31 13.12 1.56 -3.95
CA PRO A 31 12.52 0.59 -3.02
C PRO A 31 12.58 0.93 -1.53
N GLN A 32 13.65 1.60 -1.10
CA GLN A 32 13.95 1.91 0.30
C GLN A 32 12.82 2.74 0.94
N LEU A 33 12.24 3.69 0.20
CA LEU A 33 11.11 4.50 0.67
C LEU A 33 9.86 3.64 0.93
N VAL A 34 9.59 2.66 0.08
CA VAL A 34 8.42 1.77 0.25
C VAL A 34 8.63 0.83 1.43
N LEU A 35 9.82 0.23 1.52
CA LEU A 35 10.18 -0.65 2.64
C LEU A 35 10.15 0.09 3.98
N PHE A 36 10.66 1.32 4.00
CA PHE A 36 10.63 2.19 5.17
C PHE A 36 9.19 2.53 5.56
N ALA A 37 8.35 2.97 4.61
CA ALA A 37 6.95 3.27 4.86
C ALA A 37 6.16 2.05 5.39
N GLU A 38 6.39 0.86 4.84
CA GLU A 38 5.78 -0.37 5.34
C GLU A 38 6.24 -0.69 6.76
N HIS A 39 7.51 -0.49 7.09
CA HIS A 39 8.06 -0.73 8.43
C HIS A 39 7.43 0.20 9.46
N ILE A 40 7.45 1.52 9.22
CA ILE A 40 6.88 2.49 10.17
C ILE A 40 5.36 2.39 10.29
N LEU A 41 4.68 1.91 9.23
CA LEU A 41 3.26 1.58 9.31
C LEU A 41 3.01 0.38 10.25
N LYS A 42 3.90 -0.61 10.34
CA LYS A 42 3.75 -1.69 11.33
C LYS A 42 3.76 -1.16 12.76
N ASP A 43 4.53 -0.11 13.01
CA ASP A 43 4.65 0.58 14.30
C ASP A 43 3.58 1.66 14.51
N ASP A 44 2.55 1.69 13.66
CA ASP A 44 1.40 2.59 13.71
C ASP A 44 1.71 4.09 13.53
N ASN A 45 2.88 4.43 12.99
CA ASN A 45 3.19 5.79 12.55
C ASN A 45 2.58 6.05 11.16
N VAL A 46 1.25 6.15 11.11
CA VAL A 46 0.45 6.24 9.89
C VAL A 46 0.75 7.50 9.07
N ASP A 47 0.99 8.62 9.74
CA ASP A 47 1.21 9.90 9.06
C ASP A 47 2.57 9.95 8.37
N LEU A 48 3.63 9.55 9.05
CA LEU A 48 4.96 9.48 8.44
C LEU A 48 5.01 8.42 7.32
N ALA A 49 4.29 7.29 7.48
CA ALA A 49 4.13 6.31 6.41
C ALA A 49 3.48 6.92 5.17
N MET A 50 2.40 7.70 5.35
CA MET A 50 1.73 8.37 4.24
C MET A 50 2.64 9.40 3.56
N GLU A 51 3.35 10.22 4.34
CA GLU A 51 4.29 11.21 3.79
C GLU A 51 5.41 10.55 2.97
N CYS A 52 5.96 9.45 3.46
CA CYS A 52 6.97 8.70 2.74
C CYS A 52 6.45 8.11 1.41
N ILE A 53 5.21 7.62 1.41
CA ILE A 53 4.56 7.10 0.20
C ILE A 53 4.19 8.22 -0.78
N ASP A 54 3.73 9.38 -0.31
CA ASP A 54 3.46 10.55 -1.15
C ASP A 54 4.75 11.06 -1.80
N PHE A 55 5.85 11.11 -1.04
CA PHE A 55 7.16 11.42 -1.58
C PHE A 55 7.60 10.40 -2.62
N TYR A 56 7.48 9.09 -2.35
CA TYR A 56 7.77 8.03 -3.33
C TYR A 56 7.02 8.24 -4.66
N PHE A 57 5.72 8.54 -4.63
CA PHE A 57 4.96 8.79 -5.86
C PHE A 57 5.41 10.05 -6.59
N SER A 58 5.82 11.10 -5.88
CA SER A 58 6.33 12.34 -6.48
C SER A 58 7.60 12.13 -7.33
N LEU A 59 8.34 11.05 -7.07
CA LEU A 59 9.55 10.69 -7.80
C LEU A 59 9.29 10.02 -9.16
N ASN A 60 8.02 9.82 -9.54
CA ASN A 60 7.58 9.10 -10.74
C ASN A 60 8.21 7.70 -10.85
N PRO A 61 7.91 6.81 -9.90
CA PRO A 61 8.55 5.50 -9.80
C PRO A 61 8.20 4.60 -11.01
N PRO A 62 9.11 3.70 -11.41
CA PRO A 62 8.86 2.75 -12.49
C PRO A 62 7.79 1.72 -12.13
N ALA A 63 7.16 1.15 -13.17
CA ALA A 63 6.09 0.16 -13.02
C ALA A 63 6.63 -1.23 -12.62
N ASN A 64 7.01 -1.39 -11.35
CA ASN A 64 7.53 -2.63 -10.79
C ASN A 64 6.78 -3.05 -9.51
N GLN A 65 7.27 -4.09 -8.83
CA GLN A 65 6.67 -4.58 -7.58
C GLN A 65 6.58 -3.52 -6.47
N PHE A 66 7.49 -2.55 -6.43
CA PHE A 66 7.47 -1.51 -5.39
C PHE A 66 6.39 -0.47 -5.64
N LEU A 67 6.04 -0.20 -6.91
CA LEU A 67 4.87 0.61 -7.23
C LEU A 67 3.57 -0.08 -6.75
N ILE A 68 3.48 -1.40 -6.91
CA ILE A 68 2.35 -2.19 -6.39
C ILE A 68 2.28 -2.06 -4.87
N ARG A 69 3.40 -2.30 -4.18
CA ARG A 69 3.49 -2.22 -2.72
C ARG A 69 3.18 -0.82 -2.19
N ALA A 70 3.65 0.23 -2.85
CA ALA A 70 3.35 1.61 -2.47
C ALA A 70 1.86 1.91 -2.51
N HIS A 71 1.13 1.43 -3.53
CA HIS A 71 -0.32 1.56 -3.58
C HIS A 71 -1.02 0.79 -2.46
N VAL A 72 -0.57 -0.43 -2.16
CA VAL A 72 -1.10 -1.22 -1.03
C VAL A 72 -0.85 -0.51 0.29
N CYS A 73 0.38 -0.04 0.54
CA CYS A 73 0.75 0.72 1.73
C CYS A 73 -0.13 1.97 1.89
N ARG A 74 -0.34 2.75 0.81
CA ARG A 74 -1.27 3.89 0.81
C ARG A 74 -2.68 3.49 1.24
N GLY A 75 -3.21 2.39 0.69
CA GLY A 75 -4.52 1.87 1.05
C GLY A 75 -4.62 1.50 2.54
N MET A 76 -3.57 0.88 3.08
CA MET A 76 -3.49 0.55 4.50
C MET A 76 -3.41 1.79 5.40
N CYS A 77 -2.62 2.81 5.01
CA CYS A 77 -2.57 4.08 5.75
C CYS A 77 -3.93 4.79 5.74
N LEU A 78 -4.59 4.87 4.58
CA LEU A 78 -5.94 5.43 4.47
C LEU A 78 -6.92 4.66 5.37
N SER A 79 -6.86 3.33 5.35
CA SER A 79 -7.72 2.51 6.19
C SER A 79 -7.55 2.83 7.68
N ARG A 80 -6.32 3.03 8.17
CA ARG A 80 -6.09 3.35 9.59
C ARG A 80 -6.51 4.77 9.97
N ARG A 81 -6.32 5.74 9.07
CA ARG A 81 -6.82 7.11 9.28
C ARG A 81 -8.34 7.14 9.41
N GLU A 82 -9.06 6.41 8.56
CA GLU A 82 -10.53 6.38 8.62
C GLU A 82 -11.06 5.74 9.93
N VAL A 83 -10.35 4.76 10.54
CA VAL A 83 -10.72 4.23 11.87
C VAL A 83 -10.67 5.35 12.94
N GLN A 84 -9.70 6.26 12.85
CA GLN A 84 -9.52 7.30 13.87
C GLN A 84 -10.60 8.39 13.82
N PHE A 85 -11.33 8.53 12.70
CA PHE A 85 -12.36 9.56 12.51
C PHE A 85 -13.78 8.95 12.45
N GLU A 86 -14.21 8.26 13.51
CA GLU A 86 -15.55 7.63 13.65
C GLU A 86 -16.76 8.61 13.67
N SER A 87 -16.60 9.90 13.37
CA SER A 87 -17.60 10.88 13.80
C SER A 87 -18.81 11.07 12.87
N ARG A 88 -18.83 10.62 11.59
CA ARG A 88 -19.98 10.80 10.66
C ARG A 88 -20.06 9.72 9.56
N HIS A 89 -21.19 9.02 9.46
CA HIS A 89 -21.46 7.94 8.49
C HIS A 89 -21.19 8.31 7.00
N TYR A 90 -21.44 9.56 6.58
CA TYR A 90 -21.16 10.00 5.20
C TYR A 90 -19.65 10.14 4.92
N VAL A 91 -18.87 10.61 5.89
CA VAL A 91 -17.41 10.76 5.77
C VAL A 91 -16.75 9.39 5.65
N VAL A 92 -17.24 8.42 6.43
CA VAL A 92 -16.82 7.01 6.39
C VAL A 92 -17.02 6.38 5.01
N GLN A 93 -18.10 6.70 4.29
CA GLN A 93 -18.34 6.15 2.94
C GLN A 93 -17.37 6.68 1.88
N GLU A 94 -17.04 7.97 1.91
CA GLU A 94 -16.11 8.54 0.93
C GLU A 94 -14.65 8.15 1.23
N GLY A 95 -14.27 8.09 2.50
CA GLY A 95 -12.98 7.57 2.95
C GLY A 95 -12.77 6.12 2.54
N SER A 96 -13.77 5.26 2.78
CA SER A 96 -13.70 3.85 2.39
C SER A 96 -13.58 3.65 0.88
N LYS A 97 -14.27 4.44 0.03
CA LYS A 97 -14.04 4.40 -1.43
C LYS A 97 -12.58 4.68 -1.79
N LYS A 98 -11.92 5.65 -1.14
CA LYS A 98 -10.50 5.95 -1.39
C LYS A 98 -9.59 4.79 -1.01
N VAL A 99 -9.89 4.11 0.10
CA VAL A 99 -9.17 2.89 0.52
C VAL A 99 -9.28 1.80 -0.55
N PHE A 100 -10.49 1.48 -0.98
CA PHE A 100 -10.72 0.41 -1.97
C PHE A 100 -10.19 0.78 -3.36
N ALA A 101 -10.24 2.05 -3.76
CA ALA A 101 -9.63 2.52 -4.98
C ALA A 101 -8.09 2.38 -4.96
N ALA A 102 -7.46 2.71 -3.82
CA ALA A 102 -6.01 2.55 -3.65
C ALA A 102 -5.59 1.07 -3.74
N LEU A 103 -6.37 0.16 -3.17
CA LEU A 103 -6.10 -1.29 -3.23
C LEU A 103 -6.42 -1.92 -4.60
N ALA A 104 -7.40 -1.39 -5.34
CA ALA A 104 -7.73 -1.85 -6.69
C ALA A 104 -6.69 -1.41 -7.74
N LYS A 105 -6.16 -0.18 -7.60
CA LYS A 105 -5.24 0.44 -8.56
C LYS A 105 -4.06 -0.45 -8.99
N PRO A 106 -3.33 -1.14 -8.09
CA PRO A 106 -2.18 -1.94 -8.49
C PRO A 106 -2.53 -3.31 -9.07
N VAL A 107 -3.79 -3.78 -9.00
CA VAL A 107 -4.18 -5.13 -9.48
C VAL A 107 -3.85 -5.31 -10.96
N GLY A 108 -4.14 -4.30 -11.77
CA GLY A 108 -3.84 -4.33 -13.20
C GLY A 108 -2.35 -4.42 -13.51
N LEU A 109 -1.47 -3.87 -12.66
CA LEU A 109 -0.03 -4.00 -12.80
C LEU A 109 0.46 -5.37 -12.32
N ALA A 110 -0.07 -5.85 -11.19
CA ALA A 110 0.29 -7.12 -10.58
C ALA A 110 0.00 -8.32 -11.51
N LYS A 111 -1.13 -8.30 -12.23
CA LYS A 111 -1.50 -9.41 -13.11
C LYS A 111 -0.80 -9.43 -14.47
N LYS A 112 -0.18 -8.33 -14.89
CA LYS A 112 0.46 -8.18 -16.22
C LYS A 112 1.68 -9.09 -16.41
N SER A 113 2.42 -9.35 -15.34
CA SER A 113 3.66 -10.12 -15.40
C SER A 113 3.58 -11.30 -14.43
N PRO A 114 3.91 -12.53 -14.86
CA PRO A 114 3.95 -13.70 -13.98
C PRO A 114 4.80 -13.49 -12.72
N CYS A 115 5.89 -12.73 -12.84
CA CYS A 115 6.76 -12.43 -11.69
C CYS A 115 6.08 -11.56 -10.61
N TYR A 116 4.92 -10.96 -10.87
CA TYR A 116 4.14 -10.15 -9.92
C TYR A 116 2.80 -10.79 -9.54
N HIS A 117 2.46 -11.98 -10.04
CA HIS A 117 1.20 -12.66 -9.71
C HIS A 117 1.02 -12.86 -8.20
N PHE A 118 2.12 -13.06 -7.48
CA PHE A 118 2.13 -13.13 -6.02
C PHE A 118 1.55 -11.88 -5.34
N MET A 119 1.70 -10.70 -5.96
CA MET A 119 1.16 -9.46 -5.44
C MET A 119 -0.37 -9.42 -5.52
N VAL A 120 -1.01 -10.10 -6.48
CA VAL A 120 -2.48 -10.15 -6.56
C VAL A 120 -3.07 -10.79 -5.31
N TYR A 121 -2.45 -11.87 -4.83
CA TYR A 121 -2.83 -12.49 -3.57
C TYR A 121 -2.53 -11.61 -2.36
N ASN A 122 -1.36 -10.96 -2.31
CA ASN A 122 -1.05 -10.05 -1.20
C ASN A 122 -2.05 -8.89 -1.13
N ILE A 123 -2.45 -8.33 -2.28
CA ILE A 123 -3.54 -7.35 -2.38
C ILE A 123 -4.84 -7.94 -1.83
N SER A 124 -5.18 -9.19 -2.16
CA SER A 124 -6.39 -9.86 -1.66
C SER A 124 -6.37 -10.01 -0.13
N VAL A 125 -5.22 -10.33 0.46
CA VAL A 125 -5.06 -10.43 1.92
C VAL A 125 -5.26 -9.06 2.55
N CYS A 126 -4.62 -8.02 2.03
CA CYS A 126 -4.77 -6.65 2.53
C CYS A 126 -6.23 -6.17 2.42
N LEU A 127 -6.87 -6.45 1.29
CA LEU A 127 -8.28 -6.15 1.07
C LEU A 127 -9.17 -6.83 2.11
N TRP A 128 -8.96 -8.12 2.37
CA TRP A 128 -9.69 -8.83 3.42
C TRP A 128 -9.40 -8.31 4.82
N LYS A 129 -8.17 -7.86 5.10
CA LYS A 129 -7.84 -7.21 6.37
C LYS A 129 -8.59 -5.91 6.58
N VAL A 130 -8.72 -5.08 5.54
CA VAL A 130 -9.52 -3.85 5.59
C VAL A 130 -11.00 -4.19 5.81
N ILE A 131 -11.55 -5.13 5.03
CA ILE A 131 -12.97 -5.53 5.13
C ILE A 131 -13.28 -6.15 6.52
N ARG A 132 -12.44 -7.06 7.02
CA ARG A 132 -12.64 -7.76 8.29
C ARG A 132 -12.28 -6.94 9.52
N GLY A 133 -11.24 -6.11 9.42
CA GLY A 133 -10.93 -5.09 10.43
C GLY A 133 -12.03 -4.04 10.54
N GLY A 134 -12.91 -3.96 9.53
CA GLY A 134 -14.07 -3.11 9.46
C GLY A 134 -15.17 -3.34 10.51
N GLY A 135 -15.00 -4.27 11.46
CA GLY A 135 -15.76 -4.25 12.71
C GLY A 135 -15.63 -2.93 13.49
N ALA A 136 -14.54 -2.18 13.27
CA ALA A 136 -14.31 -0.83 13.81
C ALA A 136 -14.41 0.31 12.75
N MET A 137 -14.70 0.03 11.48
CA MET A 137 -14.71 1.06 10.42
C MET A 137 -16.12 1.49 10.00
N GLY A 138 -17.19 0.86 10.47
CA GLY A 138 -18.54 1.15 9.95
C GLY A 138 -18.65 0.99 8.42
N ILE A 139 -17.75 0.23 7.78
CA ILE A 139 -17.86 -0.17 6.35
C ILE A 139 -18.88 -1.30 6.30
N SER A 140 -20.11 -0.97 6.68
CA SER A 140 -21.20 -1.94 6.83
C SER A 140 -21.89 -2.22 5.51
N SER A 141 -21.60 -1.46 4.45
CA SER A 141 -22.23 -1.62 3.14
C SER A 141 -21.31 -2.35 2.17
N PRO A 142 -21.62 -3.62 1.82
CA PRO A 142 -20.89 -4.37 0.81
C PRO A 142 -20.73 -3.64 -0.52
N GLN A 143 -21.70 -2.80 -0.86
CA GLN A 143 -21.72 -2.02 -2.11
C GLN A 143 -20.46 -1.17 -2.31
N VAL A 144 -19.81 -0.74 -1.24
CA VAL A 144 -18.60 0.10 -1.29
C VAL A 144 -17.37 -0.67 -1.78
N TYR A 145 -17.31 -1.98 -1.55
CA TYR A 145 -16.14 -2.81 -1.86
C TYR A 145 -16.40 -3.95 -2.84
N THR A 146 -17.65 -4.24 -3.20
CA THR A 146 -18.02 -5.33 -4.11
C THR A 146 -17.25 -5.28 -5.43
N SER A 147 -17.14 -4.09 -6.06
CA SER A 147 -16.45 -3.95 -7.35
C SER A 147 -14.94 -4.23 -7.23
N THR A 148 -14.31 -3.77 -6.14
CA THR A 148 -12.91 -4.05 -5.85
C THR A 148 -12.69 -5.54 -5.56
N LEU A 149 -13.58 -6.17 -4.80
CA LEU A 149 -13.54 -7.63 -4.57
C LEU A 149 -13.63 -8.40 -5.90
N GLN A 150 -14.60 -8.09 -6.75
CA GLN A 150 -14.76 -8.73 -8.05
C GLN A 150 -13.50 -8.57 -8.92
N THR A 151 -12.89 -7.39 -8.90
CA THR A 151 -11.65 -7.12 -9.63
C THR A 151 -10.50 -7.99 -9.14
N VAL A 152 -10.35 -8.14 -7.82
CA VAL A 152 -9.29 -8.95 -7.21
C VAL A 152 -9.53 -10.44 -7.42
N VAL A 153 -10.77 -10.93 -7.23
CA VAL A 153 -11.13 -12.34 -7.46
C VAL A 153 -10.86 -12.73 -8.91
N LYS A 154 -11.31 -11.93 -9.87
CA LYS A 154 -11.02 -12.17 -11.29
C LYS A 154 -9.52 -12.22 -11.57
N ALA A 155 -8.74 -11.32 -10.97
CA ALA A 155 -7.30 -11.32 -11.14
C ALA A 155 -6.63 -12.55 -10.50
N LEU A 156 -7.15 -13.06 -9.38
CA LEU A 156 -6.68 -14.29 -8.76
C LEU A 156 -6.91 -15.50 -9.70
N ASP A 157 -8.10 -15.60 -10.29
CA ASP A 157 -8.44 -16.66 -11.25
C ASP A 157 -7.53 -16.60 -12.49
N GLU A 158 -7.28 -15.40 -13.02
CA GLU A 158 -6.42 -15.18 -14.18
C GLU A 158 -4.94 -15.51 -13.90
N CYS A 159 -4.46 -15.31 -12.67
CA CYS A 159 -3.05 -15.50 -12.33
C CYS A 159 -2.70 -16.95 -11.98
N ASN A 160 -3.68 -17.84 -11.76
CA ASN A 160 -3.56 -19.28 -11.43
C ASN A 160 -2.13 -19.73 -11.01
N ASN A 161 -1.69 -19.28 -9.84
CA ASN A 161 -0.32 -19.48 -9.39
C ASN A 161 -0.26 -20.68 -8.43
N ASP A 162 0.25 -21.81 -8.93
CA ASP A 162 0.42 -23.06 -8.17
C ASP A 162 1.58 -23.00 -7.16
N ASP A 163 2.47 -22.01 -7.26
CA ASP A 163 3.52 -21.80 -6.27
C ASP A 163 2.95 -21.03 -5.08
N TYR A 164 2.96 -21.67 -3.91
CA TYR A 164 2.41 -21.12 -2.67
C TYR A 164 3.50 -20.67 -1.68
N LYS A 165 4.80 -20.82 -2.00
CA LYS A 165 5.90 -20.58 -1.06
C LYS A 165 6.08 -19.12 -0.63
N TRP A 166 5.61 -18.17 -1.45
CA TRP A 166 5.67 -16.74 -1.19
C TRP A 166 4.49 -16.21 -0.36
N ARG A 167 3.47 -17.04 -0.10
CA ARG A 167 2.25 -16.63 0.60
C ARG A 167 2.61 -16.16 2.02
N LEU A 168 2.30 -14.89 2.30
CA LEU A 168 2.30 -14.23 3.61
C LEU A 168 3.63 -13.92 4.32
N THR A 169 4.80 -14.28 3.79
CA THR A 169 6.07 -13.85 4.45
C THR A 169 6.47 -12.42 4.11
N LEU A 170 5.98 -11.85 3.01
CA LEU A 170 6.51 -10.61 2.42
C LEU A 170 5.72 -9.33 2.71
N LEU A 171 4.48 -9.46 3.16
CA LEU A 171 3.60 -8.33 3.46
C LEU A 171 2.76 -8.74 4.66
N LEU A 172 3.30 -8.52 5.86
CA LEU A 172 2.65 -8.04 7.08
C LEU A 172 3.64 -7.98 8.24
#